data_AF-A0A8T4QM51-F1
#
_entry.id   AF-A0A8T4QM51-F1
#
_cell.length_a   1.000
_cell.length_b   1.000
_cell.length_c   1.000
_cell.angle_alpha   90.00
_cell.angle_beta   90.00
_cell.angle_gamma   90.00
#
_symmetry.space_group_name_H-M   'P 1'
#
loop_
_entity.id
_entity.type
_entity.pdbx_description
1 polymer ?
#
loop_
_entity_poly.entity_id
_entity_poly.type
_entity_poly.pdbx_seq_one_letter_code
_entity_poly.pdbx_strand_id
1 'polypeptide(L)'
;MVSYLRKAVSGMAISFIISIAASLVSYLTRIVLARNLTTTEYGLFYAVWTVVIFFLFFRDLGLQEALVKHIAEFKVTDKLQTIKTALVSAFILQIMGSLLLALAFFFLADFLSIHYFKDPRASLLLKIMIFYVIFS
;
A
#
# COMPACT_ATOMS: atom_id res chain seq x y z
N MET A 1 -20.84 -5.34 -32.51
CA MET A 1 -19.89 -4.41 -31.85
C MET A 1 -20.05 -4.54 -30.34
N VAL A 2 -19.02 -4.94 -29.61
CA VAL A 2 -19.05 -4.83 -28.15
C VAL A 2 -19.05 -3.34 -27.84
N SER A 3 -20.11 -2.84 -27.21
CA SER A 3 -20.19 -1.43 -26.81
C SER A 3 -19.03 -1.14 -25.84
N TYR A 4 -18.07 -0.30 -26.26
CA TYR A 4 -16.93 0.11 -25.43
C TYR A 4 -17.40 0.68 -24.08
N LEU A 5 -18.57 1.34 -24.06
CA LEU A 5 -19.25 1.78 -22.85
C LEU A 5 -19.54 0.62 -21.91
N ARG A 6 -20.12 -0.48 -22.39
CA ARG A 6 -20.46 -1.64 -21.55
C ARG A 6 -19.22 -2.25 -20.90
N LYS A 7 -18.11 -2.37 -21.64
CA LYS A 7 -16.86 -2.96 -21.13
C LYS A 7 -16.17 -2.04 -20.11
N ALA A 8 -16.17 -0.73 -20.36
CA ALA A 8 -15.66 0.26 -19.42
C ALA A 8 -16.50 0.29 -18.12
N VAL A 9 -17.83 0.35 -18.25
CA VAL A 9 -18.75 0.36 -17.11
C VAL A 9 -18.64 -0.91 -16.28
N SER A 10 -18.51 -2.09 -16.90
CA SER A 10 -18.35 -3.33 -16.13
C SER A 10 -17.04 -3.38 -15.33
N GLY A 11 -15.93 -2.89 -15.92
CA GLY A 11 -14.65 -2.83 -15.21
C GLY A 11 -14.70 -1.85 -14.04
N MET A 12 -15.23 -0.65 -14.29
CA MET A 12 -15.42 0.38 -13.27
C MET A 12 -16.34 -0.09 -12.14
N ALA A 13 -17.45 -0.75 -12.46
CA ALA A 13 -18.38 -1.28 -11.45
C ALA A 13 -17.70 -2.29 -10.52
N ILE A 14 -16.87 -3.19 -11.06
CA ILE A 14 -16.11 -4.15 -10.26
C ILE A 14 -15.13 -3.43 -9.33
N SER A 15 -14.32 -2.51 -9.87
CA SER A 15 -13.38 -1.73 -9.06
C SER A 15 -14.08 -0.92 -7.97
N PHE A 16 -15.25 -0.35 -8.28
CA PHE A 16 -16.06 0.42 -7.34
C PHE A 16 -16.61 -0.45 -6.20
N ILE A 17 -17.18 -1.62 -6.51
CA ILE A 17 -17.68 -2.56 -5.50
C ILE A 17 -16.56 -3.03 -4.58
N ILE A 18 -15.39 -3.37 -5.15
CA ILE A 18 -14.21 -3.77 -4.36
C ILE A 18 -13.75 -2.61 -3.46
N SER A 19 -13.76 -1.37 -3.96
CA SER A 19 -13.38 -0.19 -3.18
C SER A 19 -14.35 0.09 -2.03
N ILE A 20 -15.65 -0.09 -2.24
CA ILE A 20 -16.65 0.00 -1.16
C ILE A 20 -16.40 -1.08 -0.12
N ALA A 21 -16.21 -2.34 -0.54
CA ALA A 21 -15.93 -3.44 0.37
C ALA A 21 -14.66 -3.18 1.20
N ALA A 22 -13.58 -2.73 0.56
CA ALA A 22 -12.34 -2.36 1.24
C ALA A 22 -12.55 -1.20 2.23
N SER A 23 -13.34 -0.20 1.86
CA SER A 23 -13.67 0.94 2.73
C SER A 23 -14.49 0.51 3.95
N LEU A 24 -15.44 -0.41 3.78
CA LEU A 24 -16.22 -0.98 4.87
C LEU A 24 -15.31 -1.75 5.84
N VAL A 25 -14.43 -2.62 5.33
CA VAL A 25 -13.47 -3.36 6.16
C VAL A 25 -12.56 -2.39 6.92
N SER A 26 -12.01 -1.39 6.24
CA SER A 26 -11.17 -0.35 6.85
C SER A 26 -11.90 0.36 7.99
N TYR A 27 -13.16 0.75 7.77
CA TYR A 27 -13.98 1.42 8.78
C TYR A 27 -14.29 0.50 9.99
N LEU A 28 -14.59 -0.77 9.76
CA LEU A 28 -14.77 -1.75 10.83
C LEU A 28 -13.49 -1.91 11.65
N THR A 29 -12.32 -1.99 11.01
CA THR A 29 -11.03 -2.01 11.71
C THR A 29 -10.85 -0.76 12.57
N ARG A 30 -11.23 0.43 12.07
CA ARG A 30 -11.18 1.66 12.89
C ARG A 30 -12.06 1.57 14.13
N ILE A 31 -13.29 1.05 13.99
CA ILE A 31 -14.22 0.86 15.13
C ILE A 31 -13.62 -0.10 16.16
N VAL A 32 -13.08 -1.24 15.70
CA VAL A 32 -12.46 -2.23 16.60
C VAL A 32 -11.30 -1.59 17.35
N LEU A 33 -10.39 -0.88 16.66
CA LEU A 33 -9.27 -0.21 17.31
C LEU A 33 -9.74 0.86 18.30
N ALA A 34 -10.70 1.71 17.92
CA ALA A 34 -11.21 2.79 18.75
C ALA A 34 -11.91 2.29 20.03
N ARG A 35 -12.49 1.08 20.01
CA ARG A 35 -13.15 0.48 21.17
C ARG A 35 -12.20 -0.26 22.11
N ASN A 36 -11.08 -0.78 21.59
CA ASN A 36 -10.16 -1.61 22.36
C ASN A 36 -8.92 -0.84 22.85
N LEU A 37 -8.57 0.27 22.22
CA LEU A 37 -7.42 1.09 22.58
C LEU A 37 -7.84 2.30 23.40
N THR A 38 -6.93 2.76 24.27
CA THR A 38 -7.07 4.08 24.88
C THR A 38 -6.94 5.19 23.82
N THR A 39 -7.42 6.39 24.13
CA THR A 39 -7.31 7.56 23.24
C THR A 39 -5.86 7.84 22.83
N THR A 40 -4.92 7.70 23.77
CA THR A 40 -3.48 7.88 23.52
C THR A 40 -2.91 6.82 22.60
N GLU A 41 -3.25 5.54 22.81
CA GLU A 41 -2.77 4.43 21.96
C GLU A 41 -3.36 4.48 20.56
N TYR A 42 -4.64 4.82 20.44
CA TYR A 42 -5.29 5.03 19.15
C TYR A 42 -4.65 6.19 18.39
N GLY A 43 -4.39 7.31 19.06
CA GLY A 43 -3.70 8.46 18.47
C GLY A 43 -2.29 8.11 18.00
N LEU A 44 -1.53 7.38 18.82
CA LEU A 44 -0.19 6.92 18.48
C LEU A 44 -0.21 5.96 17.28
N PHE A 45 -1.18 5.03 17.25
CA PHE A 45 -1.33 4.09 16.14
C PHE A 45 -1.49 4.82 14.80
N TYR A 46 -2.44 5.76 14.74
CA TYR A 46 -2.69 6.50 13.51
C TYR A 46 -1.56 7.48 13.16
N ALA A 47 -0.88 8.06 14.15
CA ALA A 47 0.29 8.89 13.89
C ALA A 47 1.40 8.09 13.19
N VAL A 48 1.73 6.90 13.70
CA VAL A 48 2.72 6.01 13.08
C VAL A 48 2.24 5.53 11.71
N TRP A 49 0.99 5.08 11.62
CA TRP A 49 0.36 4.63 10.37
C TRP A 49 0.44 5.70 9.26
N THR A 50 0.15 6.96 9.59
CA THR A 50 0.23 8.07 8.65
C THR A 50 1.64 8.30 8.13
N VAL A 51 2.66 8.22 9.00
CA VAL A 51 4.06 8.33 8.56
C VAL A 51 4.42 7.17 7.62
N VAL A 52 4.05 5.94 7.97
CA VAL A 52 4.33 4.77 7.13
C VAL A 52 3.67 4.89 5.75
N ILE A 53 2.37 5.22 5.69
CA ILE A 53 1.67 5.38 4.41
C ILE A 53 2.26 6.51 3.56
N PHE A 54 2.63 7.63 4.19
CA PHE A 54 3.22 8.76 3.47
C PHE A 54 4.47 8.34 2.71
N PHE A 55 5.32 7.51 3.32
CA PHE A 55 6.53 7.00 2.68
C PHE A 55 6.24 5.88 1.65
N LEU A 56 5.21 5.06 1.86
CA LEU A 56 4.79 4.06 0.87
C LEU A 56 4.37 4.68 -0.47
N PHE A 57 3.82 5.89 -0.47
CA PHE A 57 3.49 6.60 -1.71
C PHE A 57 4.70 6.78 -2.63
N PHE A 58 5.89 7.03 -2.07
CA PHE A 58 7.12 7.20 -2.85
C PHE A 58 7.73 5.87 -3.31
N ARG A 59 7.41 4.78 -2.62
CA ARG A 59 7.94 3.44 -2.94
C ARG A 59 7.41 2.91 -4.27
N ASP A 60 6.14 3.16 -4.58
CA ASP A 60 5.50 2.60 -5.78
C ASP A 60 6.04 3.15 -7.09
N LEU A 61 6.64 4.35 -7.08
CA LEU A 61 7.28 5.00 -8.25
C LEU A 61 6.39 5.04 -9.52
N GLY A 62 5.06 4.94 -9.37
CA GLY A 62 4.12 4.87 -10.50
C GLY A 62 4.12 3.54 -11.27
N LEU A 63 4.76 2.49 -10.76
CA LEU A 63 4.87 1.17 -11.42
C LEU A 63 3.49 0.54 -11.67
N GLN A 64 2.54 0.74 -10.77
CA GLN A 64 1.18 0.21 -10.94
C GLN A 64 0.48 0.79 -12.18
N GLU A 65 0.52 2.10 -12.37
CA GLU A 65 -0.08 2.76 -13.53
C GLU A 65 0.65 2.39 -14.84
N ALA A 66 1.98 2.29 -14.78
CA ALA A 66 2.79 1.84 -15.91
C ALA A 66 2.41 0.41 -16.34
N LEU A 67 2.22 -0.51 -15.38
CA LEU A 67 1.77 -1.87 -15.66
C LEU A 67 0.38 -1.90 -16.29
N VAL A 68 -0.60 -1.15 -15.78
CA VAL A 68 -1.97 -1.12 -16.34
C VAL A 68 -1.93 -0.73 -17.81
N LYS A 69 -1.19 0.31 -18.16
CA LYS A 69 -1.01 0.77 -19.54
C LYS A 69 -0.30 -0.27 -20.41
N HIS A 70 0.89 -0.70 -20.01
CA HIS A 70 1.72 -1.56 -20.86
C HIS A 70 1.16 -2.98 -21.01
N ILE A 71 0.47 -3.51 -19.99
CA ILE A 71 -0.24 -4.79 -20.12
C ILE A 71 -1.36 -4.68 -21.16
N ALA A 72 -2.12 -3.59 -21.15
CA ALA A 72 -3.16 -3.37 -22.15
C ALA A 72 -2.57 -3.28 -23.57
N GLU A 73 -1.47 -2.55 -23.75
CA GLU A 73 -0.75 -2.44 -25.03
C GLU A 73 -0.21 -3.80 -25.52
N PHE A 74 0.52 -4.52 -24.65
CA PHE A 74 1.14 -5.80 -25.02
C PHE A 74 0.12 -6.90 -25.30
N LYS A 75 -1.04 -6.86 -24.64
CA LYS A 75 -2.14 -7.79 -24.86
C LYS A 75 -2.75 -7.66 -26.26
N VAL A 76 -2.77 -6.45 -26.82
CA VAL A 76 -3.25 -6.25 -28.21
C VAL A 76 -2.24 -6.78 -29.22
N THR A 77 -0.93 -6.74 -28.90
CA THR A 77 0.15 -7.22 -29.77
C THR A 77 0.52 -8.70 -29.55
N ASP A 78 -0.25 -9.44 -28.75
CA ASP A 78 -0.04 -10.86 -28.38
C ASP A 78 1.34 -11.18 -27.76
N LYS A 79 1.97 -10.20 -27.10
CA LYS A 79 3.31 -10.34 -26.49
C LYS A 79 3.23 -10.81 -25.04
N LEU A 80 2.69 -12.01 -24.81
CA LEU A 80 2.46 -12.55 -23.45
C LEU A 80 3.76 -12.72 -22.64
N GLN A 81 4.87 -13.08 -23.29
CA GLN A 81 6.19 -13.15 -22.64
C GLN A 81 6.62 -11.81 -22.05
N THR A 82 6.42 -10.71 -22.79
CA THR A 82 6.78 -9.36 -22.34
C THR A 82 5.91 -8.90 -21.17
N ILE A 83 4.63 -9.28 -21.13
CA ILE A 83 3.73 -9.04 -19.99
C ILE A 83 4.30 -9.72 -18.73
N LYS A 84 4.71 -10.99 -18.83
CA LYS A 84 5.29 -11.73 -17.72
C LYS A 84 6.57 -11.06 -17.21
N THR A 85 7.46 -10.67 -18.12
CA THR A 85 8.71 -9.98 -17.74
C THR A 85 8.43 -8.62 -17.09
N ALA A 86 7.46 -7.85 -17.59
CA ALA A 86 7.06 -6.57 -16.99
C ALA A 86 6.52 -6.76 -15.57
N LEU A 87 5.63 -7.74 -15.35
CA LEU A 87 5.10 -8.07 -14.03
C LEU A 87 6.19 -8.49 -13.06
N VAL A 88 7.10 -9.39 -13.48
CA VAL A 88 8.21 -9.84 -12.63
C VAL A 88 9.16 -8.69 -12.31
N SER A 89 9.48 -7.83 -13.30
CA SER A 89 10.37 -6.69 -13.09
C SER A 89 9.77 -5.68 -12.12
N ALA A 90 8.49 -5.33 -12.29
CA ALA A 90 7.79 -4.44 -11.37
C ALA A 90 7.70 -5.03 -9.96
N PHE A 91 7.44 -6.34 -9.84
CA PHE A 91 7.41 -7.03 -8.55
C PHE A 91 8.77 -7.01 -7.84
N ILE A 92 9.86 -7.26 -8.58
CA ILE A 92 11.23 -7.17 -8.02
C ILE A 92 11.52 -5.74 -7.55
N LEU A 93 11.20 -4.73 -8.36
CA LEU A 93 11.40 -3.33 -7.99
C LEU A 93 10.58 -2.93 -6.76
N GLN A 94 9.33 -3.40 -6.65
CA GLN A 94 8.49 -3.17 -5.48
C GLN A 94 9.08 -3.83 -4.23
N ILE A 95 9.51 -5.10 -4.29
CA ILE A 95 10.16 -5.77 -3.16
C ILE A 95 11.43 -5.03 -2.75
N MET A 96 12.26 -4.64 -3.70
CA MET A 96 13.47 -3.87 -3.41
C MET A 96 13.15 -2.53 -2.75
N GLY A 97 12.15 -1.81 -3.26
CA GLY A 97 11.66 -0.56 -2.67
C GLY A 97 11.13 -0.77 -1.24
N SER A 98 10.30 -1.79 -1.04
CA SER A 98 9.75 -2.16 0.27
C SER A 98 10.85 -2.53 1.26
N LEU A 99 11.86 -3.30 0.83
CA LEU A 99 12.96 -3.71 1.69
C LEU A 99 13.86 -2.53 2.08
N LEU A 100 14.15 -1.63 1.14
CA LEU A 100 14.88 -0.40 1.40
C LEU A 100 14.14 0.49 2.41
N LEU A 101 12.83 0.65 2.24
CA LEU A 101 11.99 1.45 3.12
C LEU A 101 11.85 0.81 4.52
N ALA A 102 11.70 -0.52 4.56
CA ALA A 102 11.69 -1.31 5.78
C ALA A 102 12.98 -1.16 6.58
N LEU A 103 14.14 -1.26 5.93
CA LEU A 103 15.45 -1.06 6.55
C LEU A 103 15.59 0.38 7.07
N ALA A 104 15.18 1.38 6.28
CA ALA A 104 15.19 2.77 6.70
C ALA A 104 14.35 2.97 7.97
N PHE A 105 13.12 2.46 8.00
CA PHE A 105 12.29 2.53 9.21
C PHE A 105 12.86 1.74 10.39
N PHE A 106 13.51 0.60 10.16
CA PHE A 106 14.12 -0.18 11.24
C PHE A 106 15.20 0.63 11.98
N PHE A 107 16.11 1.27 11.23
CA PHE A 107 17.17 2.08 11.82
C PHE A 107 16.67 3.41 12.38
N LEU A 108 15.66 4.02 11.75
CA LEU A 108 15.09 5.28 12.22
C LEU A 108 14.04 5.11 13.32
N ALA A 109 13.60 3.89 13.64
CA ALA A 109 12.48 3.66 14.56
C ALA A 109 12.70 4.30 15.93
N ASP A 110 13.87 4.07 16.53
CA ASP A 110 14.20 4.60 17.85
C ASP A 110 14.34 6.13 17.81
N PHE A 111 14.98 6.67 16.76
CA PHE A 111 15.09 8.12 16.55
C PHE A 111 13.73 8.80 16.40
N LEU A 112 12.85 8.27 15.55
CA LEU A 112 11.52 8.81 15.31
C LEU A 112 10.65 8.73 16.57
N SER A 113 10.76 7.64 17.33
CA SER A 113 9.99 7.47 18.57
C SER A 113 10.26 8.55 19.60
N ILE A 114 11.52 8.96 19.76
CA ILE A 114 11.94 9.95 20.75
C ILE A 114 11.71 11.37 20.23
N HIS A 115 12.12 11.66 18.99
CA HIS A 115 12.16 13.05 18.50
C HIS A 115 10.89 13.51 17.78
N TYR A 116 10.20 12.61 17.08
CA TYR A 116 9.02 12.95 16.29
C TYR A 116 7.73 12.59 17.04
N PHE A 117 7.57 11.32 17.41
CA PHE A 117 6.35 10.85 18.10
C PHE A 117 6.32 11.23 19.57
N LYS A 118 7.49 11.49 20.18
CA LYS A 118 7.65 11.80 21.61
C LYS A 118 7.03 10.73 22.52
N ASP A 119 7.01 9.48 22.05
CA ASP A 119 6.47 8.32 22.76
C ASP A 119 7.35 7.09 22.46
N PRO A 120 8.03 6.51 23.46
CA PRO A 120 8.89 5.33 23.27
C PRO A 120 8.16 4.12 22.68
N ARG A 121 6.84 4.00 22.91
CA ARG A 121 6.03 2.90 22.38
C ARG A 121 5.94 2.93 20.85
N ALA A 122 6.20 4.09 20.23
CA ALA A 122 6.22 4.24 18.78
C ALA A 122 7.31 3.38 18.12
N SER A 123 8.45 3.13 18.79
CA SER A 123 9.53 2.31 18.23
C SER A 123 9.07 0.87 17.98
N LEU A 124 8.43 0.25 18.99
CA LEU A 124 7.87 -1.09 18.86
C LEU A 124 6.80 -1.12 17.76
N LEU A 125 5.92 -0.12 17.71
CA LEU A 125 4.87 -0.06 16.72
C LEU A 125 5.42 0.09 15.29
N LEU A 126 6.42 0.95 15.08
CA LEU A 126 7.14 1.09 13.81
C LEU A 126 7.75 -0.24 13.37
N LYS A 127 8.42 -0.95 14.29
CA LYS A 127 9.03 -2.26 14.01
C LYS A 127 7.99 -3.32 13.62
N ILE A 128 6.80 -3.28 14.21
CA ILE A 128 5.67 -4.14 13.80
C ILE A 128 5.16 -3.74 12.41
N MET A 129 5.05 -2.44 12.13
CA MET A 129 4.57 -1.94 10.83
C MET A 129 5.56 -2.19 9.68
N ILE A 130 6.83 -2.49 9.95
CA ILE A 130 7.77 -2.92 8.90
C ILE A 130 7.28 -4.19 8.19
N PHE A 131 6.63 -5.11 8.89
CA PHE A 131 6.02 -6.28 8.25
C PHE A 131 4.96 -5.84 7.23
N TYR A 132 4.13 -4.86 7.57
CA TYR A 132 3.16 -4.30 6.63
C TYR A 132 3.86 -3.67 5.41
N VAL A 133 4.94 -2.92 5.60
CA VAL A 133 5.72 -2.31 4.51
C VAL A 133 6.26 -3.35 3.52
N ILE A 134 6.73 -4.49 4.01
CA ILE A 134 7.27 -5.57 3.17
C ILE A 134 6.18 -6.20 2.27
N PHE A 135 4.95 -6.29 2.77
CA PHE A 135 3.83 -6.93 2.08
C PHE A 135 2.88 -5.98 1.34
N SER A 136 2.94 -4.68 1.61
CA SER A 136 2.27 -3.65 0.81
C SER A 136 2.85 -3.57 -0.59
#